data_AF-A0A1Q7YIW1-F1
#
_entry.id   AF-A0A1Q7YIW1-F1
#
_cell.length_a   1.000
_cell.length_b   1.000
_cell.length_c   1.000
_cell.angle_alpha   90.00
_cell.angle_beta   90.00
_cell.angle_gamma   90.00
#
_symmetry.space_group_name_H-M   'P 1'
#
loop_
_entity.id
_entity.type
_entity.pdbx_description
1 polymer ?
#
loop_
_entity_poly.entity_id
_entity_poly.type
_entity_poly.pdbx_seq_one_letter_code
_entity_poly.pdbx_strand_id
1 'polypeptide(L)'
;MENSENPSRAQLLLMIQSLERRVSELEDRCNKAEESSPLSEDELVWTVGNSSIAMKRDGSIALKAFRIDLSASGSIAVKASGELILKGMTIREN
;
A
#
# COMPACT_ATOMS: atom_id res chain seq x y z
N MET A 1 42.85 -23.28 19.03
CA MET A 1 42.32 -22.23 19.92
C MET A 1 41.01 -21.78 19.34
N GLU A 2 39.90 -22.42 19.70
CA GLU A 2 38.55 -21.97 19.40
C GLU A 2 37.73 -22.18 20.67
N ASN A 3 37.72 -21.16 21.54
CA ASN A 3 36.76 -21.11 22.62
C ASN A 3 35.42 -20.69 22.00
N SER A 4 34.68 -21.69 21.53
CA SER A 4 33.25 -21.58 21.27
C SER A 4 32.53 -21.43 22.62
N GLU A 5 32.53 -20.23 23.19
CA GLU A 5 31.74 -19.92 24.38
C GLU A 5 30.26 -20.06 24.04
N ASN A 6 29.70 -21.23 24.38
CA ASN A 6 28.27 -21.45 24.31
C ASN A 6 27.58 -20.41 25.21
N PRO A 7 26.60 -19.67 24.70
CA PRO A 7 25.93 -18.64 25.45
C PRO A 7 25.32 -19.23 26.72
N SER A 8 25.46 -18.50 27.83
CA SER A 8 24.93 -18.96 29.12
C SER A 8 23.41 -19.12 29.04
N ARG A 9 22.85 -20.00 29.89
CA ARG A 9 21.38 -20.23 29.96
C ARG A 9 20.60 -18.92 30.13
N ALA A 10 21.17 -17.93 30.83
CA ALA A 10 20.59 -16.61 31.01
C ALA A 10 20.61 -15.78 29.70
N GLN A 11 21.69 -15.84 28.92
CA GLN A 11 21.77 -15.18 27.61
C GLN A 11 20.77 -15.79 26.62
N LEU A 12 20.61 -17.12 26.62
CA LEU A 12 19.60 -17.80 25.81
C LEU A 12 18.17 -17.39 26.19
N LEU A 13 17.87 -17.28 27.48
CA LEU A 13 16.57 -16.82 27.98
C LEU A 13 16.24 -15.39 27.54
N LEU A 14 17.21 -14.47 27.65
CA LEU A 14 17.04 -13.09 27.20
C LEU A 14 16.85 -13.00 25.68
N MET A 15 17.57 -13.83 24.92
CA MET A 15 17.43 -13.90 23.48
C MET A 15 16.05 -14.42 23.05
N ILE A 16 15.52 -15.44 23.75
CA ILE A 16 14.17 -15.95 23.53
C ILE A 16 13.13 -14.87 23.82
N GLN A 17 13.21 -14.18 24.96
CA GLN A 17 12.28 -13.10 25.29
C GLN A 17 12.31 -11.95 24.27
N SER A 18 13.49 -11.62 23.74
CA SER A 18 13.64 -10.61 22.69
C SER A 18 13.01 -11.07 21.36
N LEU A 19 13.14 -12.35 21.01
CA LEU A 19 12.51 -12.91 19.82
C LEU A 19 10.98 -12.95 19.93
N GLU A 20 10.45 -13.37 21.07
CA GLU A 20 9.02 -13.39 21.35
C GLU A 20 8.39 -11.99 21.19
N ARG A 21 9.06 -10.96 21.72
CA ARG A 21 8.64 -9.57 21.58
C ARG A 21 8.58 -9.13 20.11
N ARG A 22 9.61 -9.46 19.33
CA ARG A 22 9.68 -9.10 17.90
C ARG A 22 8.63 -9.82 17.07
N VAL A 23 8.31 -11.08 17.41
CA VAL A 23 7.23 -11.83 16.75
C VAL A 23 5.89 -11.16 17.01
N SER A 24 5.59 -10.80 18.26
CA SER A 24 4.36 -10.08 18.61
C SER A 24 4.23 -8.74 17.89
N GLU A 25 5.32 -7.96 17.77
CA GLU A 25 5.32 -6.71 17.01
C GLU A 25 5.08 -6.93 15.50
N LEU A 26 5.56 -8.05 14.94
CA LEU A 26 5.35 -8.39 13.53
C LEU A 26 3.90 -8.85 13.28
N GLU A 27 3.32 -9.62 14.19
CA GLU A 27 1.91 -10.05 14.13
C GLU A 27 0.98 -8.84 14.16
N ASP A 28 1.21 -7.87 15.06
CA ASP A 28 0.43 -6.63 15.12
C ASP A 28 0.53 -5.80 13.84
N ARG A 29 1.71 -5.76 13.21
CA ARG A 29 1.92 -5.07 11.93
C ARG A 29 1.22 -5.79 10.78
N CYS A 30 1.18 -7.12 10.81
CA CYS A 30 0.51 -7.94 9.81
C CYS A 30 -1.01 -7.77 9.89
N ASN A 31 -1.58 -7.85 11.10
CA ASN A 31 -3.02 -7.67 11.31
C ASN A 31 -3.53 -6.30 10.86
N LYS A 32 -2.76 -5.23 11.13
CA LYS A 32 -3.06 -3.87 10.63
C LYS A 32 -2.96 -3.75 9.10
N ALA A 33 -2.08 -4.53 8.46
CA ALA A 33 -1.97 -4.56 7.01
C ALA A 33 -3.15 -5.32 6.37
N GLU A 34 -3.62 -6.38 7.02
CA GLU A 34 -4.76 -7.19 6.58
C GLU A 34 -6.08 -6.42 6.67
N GLU A 35 -6.30 -5.65 7.74
CA GLU A 35 -7.45 -4.73 7.86
C GLU A 35 -7.41 -3.59 6.82
N SER A 36 -6.23 -3.28 6.27
CA SER A 36 -6.01 -2.26 5.23
C SER A 36 -5.95 -2.82 3.80
N SER A 37 -6.17 -4.12 3.62
CA SER A 37 -6.19 -4.78 2.31
C SER A 37 -7.64 -5.11 1.93
N PRO A 38 -8.36 -4.19 1.27
CA PRO A 38 -9.73 -4.39 0.81
C PRO A 38 -9.69 -5.22 -0.47
N LEU A 39 -9.12 -6.42 -0.38
CA LEU A 39 -9.22 -7.44 -1.40
C LEU A 39 -10.59 -8.09 -1.22
N SER A 40 -11.63 -7.43 -1.72
CA SER A 40 -12.83 -8.15 -2.08
C SER A 40 -12.51 -9.02 -3.30
N GLU A 41 -13.26 -10.11 -3.52
CA GLU A 41 -12.99 -11.00 -4.67
C GLU A 41 -13.05 -10.27 -6.03
N ASP A 42 -13.72 -9.12 -6.11
CA ASP A 42 -13.99 -8.42 -7.38
C ASP A 42 -13.32 -7.06 -7.54
N GLU A 43 -12.91 -6.43 -6.43
CA GLU A 43 -12.29 -5.10 -6.45
C GLU A 43 -11.26 -4.90 -5.33
N LEU A 44 -10.24 -4.11 -5.67
CA LEU A 44 -9.27 -3.53 -4.75
C LEU A 44 -9.59 -2.04 -4.58
N VAL A 45 -9.97 -1.61 -3.37
CA VAL A 45 -10.45 -0.24 -3.12
C VAL A 45 -9.75 0.46 -1.94
N TRP A 46 -8.80 1.34 -2.20
CA TRP A 46 -8.23 2.18 -1.13
C TRP A 46 -9.13 3.39 -0.85
N THR A 47 -9.59 3.52 0.39
CA THR A 47 -10.47 4.62 0.82
C THR A 47 -9.83 5.43 1.93
N VAL A 48 -9.86 6.76 1.82
CA VAL A 48 -9.47 7.69 2.88
C VAL A 48 -10.51 8.81 2.95
N GLY A 49 -11.32 8.82 4.01
CA GLY A 49 -12.45 9.73 4.13
C GLY A 49 -13.44 9.56 2.96
N ASN A 50 -13.65 10.62 2.19
CA ASN A 50 -14.54 10.64 1.01
C ASN A 50 -13.82 10.35 -0.32
N SER A 51 -12.50 10.14 -0.29
CA SER A 51 -11.69 9.85 -1.48
C SER A 51 -11.46 8.35 -1.61
N SER A 52 -11.46 7.86 -2.85
CA SER A 52 -11.17 6.46 -3.14
C SER A 52 -10.39 6.24 -4.44
N ILE A 53 -9.60 5.18 -4.43
CA ILE A 53 -8.93 4.61 -5.60
C ILE A 53 -9.41 3.17 -5.70
N ALA A 54 -10.14 2.83 -6.77
CA ALA A 54 -10.71 1.50 -6.98
C ALA A 54 -10.20 0.89 -8.28
N MET A 55 -9.82 -0.39 -8.23
CA MET A 55 -9.49 -1.22 -9.38
C MET A 55 -10.37 -2.47 -9.37
N LYS A 56 -10.99 -2.77 -10.50
CA LYS A 56 -11.89 -3.93 -10.66
C LYS A 56 -11.29 -5.01 -11.53
N ARG A 57 -11.84 -6.23 -11.45
CA ARG A 57 -11.45 -7.38 -12.28
C ARG A 57 -11.65 -7.16 -13.79
N ASP A 58 -12.59 -6.29 -14.18
CA ASP A 58 -12.81 -5.91 -15.58
C ASP A 58 -11.72 -4.97 -16.15
N GLY A 59 -10.72 -4.61 -15.34
CA GLY A 59 -9.62 -3.72 -15.71
C GLY A 59 -9.94 -2.23 -15.57
N SER A 60 -11.15 -1.87 -15.13
CA SER A 60 -11.50 -0.47 -14.87
C SER A 60 -10.81 0.05 -13.60
N ILE A 61 -10.33 1.29 -13.70
CA ILE A 61 -9.72 2.03 -12.59
C ILE A 61 -10.52 3.32 -12.39
N ALA A 62 -10.95 3.58 -11.16
CA ALA A 62 -11.66 4.80 -10.79
C ALA A 62 -10.87 5.58 -9.73
N LEU A 63 -10.66 6.86 -9.98
CA LEU A 63 -10.06 7.82 -9.04
C LEU A 63 -11.11 8.84 -8.66
N LYS A 64 -11.55 8.84 -7.40
CA LYS A 64 -12.56 9.77 -6.88
C LYS A 64 -11.96 10.59 -5.74
N ALA A 65 -11.95 11.90 -5.90
CA ALA A 65 -11.52 12.85 -4.88
C ALA A 65 -12.13 14.24 -5.13
N PHE A 66 -12.09 15.11 -4.12
CA PHE A 66 -12.41 16.52 -4.28
C PHE A 66 -11.41 17.25 -5.21
N ARG A 67 -10.14 16.88 -5.13
CA ARG A 67 -9.04 17.41 -5.93
C ARG A 67 -8.04 16.29 -6.26
N ILE A 68 -7.56 16.27 -7.50
CA ILE A 68 -6.49 15.38 -7.97
C ILE A 68 -5.43 16.27 -8.63
N ASP A 69 -4.22 16.24 -8.10
CA ASP A 69 -3.06 16.94 -8.68
C ASP A 69 -2.17 15.92 -9.39
N LEU A 70 -1.99 16.09 -10.70
CA LEU A 70 -1.08 15.28 -11.51
C LEU A 70 0.06 16.18 -11.99
N SER A 71 1.25 15.98 -11.43
CA SER A 71 2.46 16.71 -11.79
C SER A 71 3.57 15.75 -12.22
N ALA A 72 4.29 16.10 -13.27
CA ALA A 72 5.44 15.36 -13.75
C ALA A 72 6.53 16.33 -14.17
N SER A 73 7.79 15.98 -13.92
CA SER A 73 8.95 16.79 -14.36
C SER A 73 9.23 16.65 -15.86
N GLY A 74 8.90 15.49 -16.44
CA GLY A 74 9.01 15.20 -17.87
C GLY A 74 7.68 15.42 -18.58
N SER A 75 6.93 14.34 -18.80
CA SER A 75 5.63 14.39 -19.50
C SER A 75 4.62 13.45 -18.87
N ILE A 76 3.33 13.74 -19.06
CA ILE A 76 2.21 12.84 -18.79
C ILE A 76 1.61 12.47 -20.14
N ALA A 77 1.69 11.20 -20.53
CA ALA A 77 1.11 10.70 -21.77
C ALA A 77 -0.20 9.97 -21.47
N VAL A 78 -1.31 10.47 -22.00
CA VAL A 78 -2.62 9.81 -21.94
C VAL A 78 -3.01 9.38 -23.34
N LYS A 79 -3.25 8.08 -23.53
CA LYS A 79 -3.64 7.49 -24.81
C LYS A 79 -4.85 6.60 -24.61
N ALA A 80 -5.84 6.72 -25.48
CA ALA A 80 -6.99 5.83 -25.56
C ALA A 80 -7.04 5.24 -26.98
N SER A 81 -7.27 3.93 -27.09
CA SER A 81 -7.46 3.26 -28.39
C SER A 81 -8.84 3.53 -29.00
N GLY A 82 -9.82 3.83 -28.16
CA GLY A 82 -11.17 4.24 -28.55
C GLY A 82 -11.39 5.73 -28.34
N GLU A 83 -12.01 6.09 -27.23
CA GLU A 83 -12.42 7.47 -26.92
C GLU A 83 -11.75 8.00 -25.65
N LEU A 84 -11.40 9.29 -25.66
CA LEU A 84 -11.03 10.05 -24.47
C LEU A 84 -12.11 11.11 -24.20
N ILE A 85 -12.82 10.99 -23.08
CA ILE A 85 -13.82 11.97 -22.64
C ILE A 85 -13.22 12.80 -21.49
N LEU A 86 -12.98 14.08 -21.74
CA LEU A 86 -12.55 15.05 -20.73
C LEU A 86 -13.66 16.08 -20.49
N LYS A 87 -14.20 16.13 -19.28
CA LYS A 87 -15.24 17.10 -18.89
C LYS A 87 -14.72 17.97 -17.75
N GLY A 88 -14.76 19.28 -17.92
CA GLY A 88 -14.40 20.26 -16.90
C GLY A 88 -15.10 21.58 -17.17
N MET A 89 -15.28 22.40 -16.13
CA MET A 89 -15.82 23.76 -16.28
C MET A 89 -14.87 24.66 -17.09
N THR A 90 -13.56 24.47 -16.89
CA THR A 90 -12.51 25.15 -17.64
C THR A 90 -11.43 24.13 -17.98
N ILE A 91 -11.09 24.03 -19.25
CA ILE A 91 -9.95 23.26 -19.74
C ILE A 91 -8.98 24.27 -20.36
N ARG A 92 -7.77 24.36 -19.82
CA ARG A 92 -6.70 25.18 -20.41
C ARG A 92 -5.77 24.24 -21.17
N GLU A 93 -5.76 24.40 -22.49
CA GLU A 93 -4.83 23.74 -23.41
C GLU A 93 -3.80 24.76 -23.91
N ASN A 94 -2.58 24.31 -24.22
CA ASN A 94 -1.51 25.10 -24.82
C ASN A 94 -1.01 24.40 -26.08
#